data_AF-A0A7Y2FRH8-F1
#
_entry.id   AF-A0A7Y2FRH8-F1
#
_cell.length_a   1.000
_cell.length_b   1.000
_cell.length_c   1.000
_cell.angle_alpha   90.00
_cell.angle_beta   90.00
_cell.angle_gamma   90.00
#
_symmetry.space_group_name_H-M   'P 1'
#
loop_
_entity.id
_entity.type
_entity.pdbx_description
1 polymer ?
#
loop_
_entity_poly.entity_id
_entity_poly.type
_entity_poly.pdbx_seq_one_letter_code
_entity_poly.pdbx_strand_id
1 'polypeptide(L)'
;LNLSLSGGEPLAHPRFFDIASHARSLGFVIRLKTNGHAVKHAMAERIRNEVDPFVIEVSVHGASAGTHDRQTQVAGSFERLVANIRTMKSLGLRVKANSVLTRWNEHEVESMLALYDELGVLFQIDPEVKPRDDGDLEPLAIQASAEGQARYRSALEARAKRDDADIETASPDAGPKPIVPQTDKHCGAGSNNIAIDPYGSVLPCVQWRVPVGNLHQQRIAEIWAGSTGLREVRETTKAARRMLDGLGDDAVTANFCPGAAHVHSGDPLALYPAAEQRIAASARARVRLTVL
;
A
#
# COMPACT_ATOMS: atom_id res chain seq x y z
N LEU A 1 4.89 -12.11 14.41
CA LEU A 1 5.47 -10.86 13.82
C LEU A 1 5.33 -10.94 12.29
N ASN A 2 4.98 -9.85 11.61
CA ASN A 2 4.88 -9.85 10.13
C ASN A 2 6.24 -9.42 9.53
N LEU A 3 6.67 -10.09 8.46
CA LEU A 3 7.82 -9.67 7.65
C LEU A 3 7.37 -9.49 6.21
N SER A 4 7.47 -8.27 5.70
CA SER A 4 7.20 -7.98 4.29
C SER A 4 8.51 -7.94 3.52
N LEU A 5 8.72 -8.88 2.61
CA LEU A 5 9.84 -8.89 1.68
C LEU A 5 9.43 -8.11 0.43
N SER A 6 10.15 -7.03 0.14
CA SER A 6 9.90 -6.12 -0.98
C SER A 6 11.24 -5.58 -1.53
N GLY A 7 11.19 -4.44 -2.23
CA GLY A 7 12.36 -3.65 -2.66
C GLY A 7 12.92 -4.12 -3.99
N GLY A 8 13.15 -3.19 -4.92
CA GLY A 8 13.39 -3.51 -6.34
C GLY A 8 12.45 -4.62 -6.82
N GLU A 9 13.04 -5.79 -7.08
CA GLU A 9 12.34 -7.07 -7.17
C GLU A 9 13.00 -8.07 -6.19
N PRO A 10 12.32 -8.53 -5.12
CA PRO A 10 12.96 -9.39 -4.12
C PRO A 10 13.37 -10.75 -4.69
N LEU A 11 12.65 -11.29 -5.68
CA LEU A 11 13.02 -12.56 -6.32
C LEU A 11 14.30 -12.47 -7.14
N ALA A 12 14.78 -11.26 -7.46
CA ALA A 12 16.06 -11.05 -8.12
C ALA A 12 17.24 -11.15 -7.15
N HIS A 13 17.00 -11.15 -5.83
CA HIS A 13 18.06 -11.27 -4.85
C HIS A 13 18.60 -12.71 -4.79
N PRO A 14 19.93 -12.93 -4.91
CA PRO A 14 20.51 -14.27 -5.05
C PRO A 14 20.27 -15.18 -3.84
N ARG A 15 20.09 -14.60 -2.65
CA ARG A 15 19.77 -15.32 -1.40
C ARG A 15 18.30 -15.18 -0.95
N PHE A 16 17.39 -14.84 -1.87
CA PHE A 16 15.98 -14.64 -1.50
C PHE A 16 15.41 -15.84 -0.73
N PHE A 17 15.59 -17.04 -1.27
CA PHE A 17 15.06 -18.26 -0.67
C PHE A 17 15.69 -18.57 0.69
N ASP A 18 16.99 -18.35 0.86
CA ASP A 18 17.66 -18.52 2.15
C ASP A 18 17.05 -17.60 3.22
N ILE A 19 16.86 -16.32 2.87
CA ILE A 19 16.29 -15.30 3.77
C ILE A 19 14.84 -15.64 4.11
N ALA A 20 14.02 -15.94 3.10
CA ALA A 20 12.60 -16.16 3.26
C ALA A 20 12.30 -17.48 3.99
N SER A 21 13.00 -18.57 3.64
CA SER A 21 12.91 -19.86 4.34
C SER A 21 13.37 -19.73 5.80
N HIS A 22 14.47 -19.00 6.05
CA HIS A 22 14.93 -18.77 7.41
C HIS A 22 13.91 -17.95 8.22
N ALA A 23 13.34 -16.89 7.66
CA ALA A 23 12.26 -16.13 8.32
C ALA A 23 11.04 -17.01 8.64
N ARG A 24 10.66 -17.91 7.73
CA ARG A 24 9.59 -18.89 7.98
C ARG A 24 9.94 -19.80 9.16
N SER A 25 11.17 -20.33 9.20
CA SER A 25 11.62 -21.20 10.30
C SER A 25 11.62 -20.51 11.67
N LEU A 26 11.76 -19.18 11.69
CA LEU A 26 11.66 -18.35 12.89
C LEU A 26 10.21 -17.97 13.26
N GLY A 27 9.21 -18.41 12.50
CA GLY A 27 7.79 -18.15 12.78
C GLY A 27 7.28 -16.79 12.30
N PHE A 28 7.96 -16.13 11.36
CA PHE A 28 7.43 -14.90 10.76
C PHE A 28 6.25 -15.19 9.84
N VAL A 29 5.24 -14.32 9.90
CA VAL A 29 4.18 -14.29 8.90
C VAL A 29 4.71 -13.50 7.70
N ILE A 30 5.09 -14.22 6.64
CA ILE A 30 5.74 -13.62 5.48
C ILE A 30 4.71 -13.03 4.53
N ARG A 31 4.97 -11.81 4.06
CA ARG A 31 4.28 -11.18 2.93
C ARG A 31 5.31 -10.92 1.84
N LEU A 32 5.01 -11.31 0.61
CA LEU A 32 5.91 -11.12 -0.52
C LEU A 32 5.34 -10.06 -1.45
N LYS A 33 6.09 -9.01 -1.75
CA LYS A 33 5.74 -8.02 -2.78
C LYS A 33 6.65 -8.21 -4.00
N THR A 34 6.09 -8.57 -5.14
CA THR A 34 6.85 -8.87 -6.37
C THR A 34 6.13 -8.29 -7.58
N ASN A 35 6.87 -7.99 -8.64
CA ASN A 35 6.29 -7.67 -9.95
C ASN A 35 5.62 -8.87 -10.61
N GLY A 36 5.77 -10.08 -10.05
CA GLY A 36 5.14 -11.31 -10.53
C GLY A 36 5.71 -11.84 -11.84
N HIS A 37 6.67 -11.17 -12.46
CA HIS A 37 7.22 -11.50 -13.77
C HIS A 37 7.87 -12.89 -13.80
N ALA A 38 8.68 -13.20 -12.77
CA ALA A 38 9.41 -14.46 -12.66
C ALA A 38 8.56 -15.62 -12.11
N VAL A 39 7.33 -15.36 -11.64
CA VAL A 39 6.51 -16.32 -10.88
C VAL A 39 5.71 -17.24 -11.81
N LYS A 40 6.44 -17.95 -12.69
CA LYS A 40 5.92 -19.07 -13.47
C LYS A 40 5.73 -20.30 -12.56
N HIS A 41 5.18 -21.39 -13.10
CA HIS A 41 4.85 -22.60 -12.34
C HIS A 41 5.95 -23.08 -11.37
N ALA A 42 7.16 -23.37 -11.86
CA ALA A 42 8.24 -23.87 -11.03
C ALA A 42 8.65 -22.90 -9.91
N MET A 43 8.65 -21.58 -10.20
CA MET A 43 8.93 -20.56 -9.21
C MET A 43 7.81 -20.45 -8.18
N ALA A 44 6.55 -20.52 -8.61
CA ALA A 44 5.38 -20.48 -7.73
C ALA A 44 5.34 -21.70 -6.80
N GLU A 45 5.64 -22.90 -7.31
CA GLU A 45 5.77 -24.12 -6.49
C GLU A 45 6.88 -23.97 -5.45
N ARG A 46 8.03 -23.44 -5.87
CA ARG A 46 9.16 -23.19 -4.97
C ARG A 46 8.79 -22.20 -3.87
N ILE A 47 8.15 -21.08 -4.22
CA ILE A 47 7.65 -20.08 -3.26
C ILE A 47 6.66 -20.74 -2.28
N ARG A 48 5.70 -21.53 -2.76
CA ARG A 48 4.75 -22.25 -1.89
C ARG A 48 5.46 -23.17 -0.91
N ASN A 49 6.40 -23.98 -1.40
CA ASN A 49 7.00 -25.04 -0.61
C ASN A 49 8.06 -24.52 0.37
N GLU A 50 8.92 -23.58 -0.05
CA GLU A 50 10.04 -23.07 0.75
C GLU A 50 9.65 -21.84 1.58
N VAL A 51 8.84 -20.93 1.04
CA VAL A 51 8.51 -19.65 1.69
C VAL A 51 7.15 -19.66 2.38
N ASP A 52 6.15 -20.28 1.75
CA ASP A 52 4.76 -20.36 2.26
C ASP A 52 4.22 -18.99 2.72
N PRO A 53 4.20 -17.99 1.81
CA PRO A 53 3.82 -16.64 2.20
C PRO A 53 2.33 -16.57 2.54
N PHE A 54 1.99 -15.80 3.57
CA PHE A 54 0.60 -15.48 3.92
C PHE A 54 -0.14 -14.79 2.76
N VAL A 55 0.57 -13.96 1.99
CA VAL A 55 0.07 -13.34 0.77
C VAL A 55 1.22 -12.95 -0.16
N ILE A 56 0.98 -13.11 -1.46
CA ILE A 56 1.79 -12.55 -2.54
C ILE A 56 1.06 -11.33 -3.09
N GLU A 57 1.67 -10.16 -2.94
CA GLU A 57 1.20 -8.89 -3.47
C GLU A 57 1.87 -8.62 -4.82
N VAL A 58 1.07 -8.49 -5.88
CA VAL A 58 1.54 -8.26 -7.25
C VAL A 58 1.10 -6.91 -7.79
N SER A 59 1.99 -6.21 -8.49
CA SER A 59 1.69 -4.90 -9.07
C SER A 59 0.94 -5.03 -10.39
N VAL A 60 -0.33 -4.61 -10.45
CA VAL A 60 -1.17 -4.65 -11.66
C VAL A 60 -1.52 -3.23 -12.09
N HIS A 61 -0.86 -2.72 -13.13
CA HIS A 61 -0.93 -1.33 -13.57
C HIS A 61 -1.98 -1.05 -14.66
N GLY A 62 -3.22 -1.49 -14.48
CA GLY A 62 -4.29 -1.32 -15.47
C GLY A 62 -5.00 -2.65 -15.79
N ALA A 63 -6.03 -2.55 -16.62
CA ALA A 63 -6.83 -3.68 -17.12
C ALA A 63 -6.48 -4.05 -18.56
N SER A 64 -5.50 -3.39 -19.19
CA SER A 64 -5.06 -3.65 -20.55
C SER A 64 -3.55 -3.78 -20.68
N ALA A 65 -3.10 -4.50 -21.72
CA ALA A 65 -1.68 -4.60 -22.07
C ALA A 65 -1.07 -3.23 -22.38
N GLY A 66 -1.79 -2.38 -23.12
CA GLY A 66 -1.30 -1.04 -23.47
C GLY A 66 -0.95 -0.19 -22.24
N THR A 67 -1.80 -0.21 -21.21
CA THR A 67 -1.59 0.57 -19.99
C THR A 67 -0.53 -0.06 -19.08
N HIS A 68 -0.63 -1.37 -18.85
CA HIS A 68 0.29 -2.07 -17.96
C HIS A 68 1.70 -2.15 -18.54
N ASP A 69 1.86 -2.52 -19.82
CA ASP A 69 3.18 -2.61 -20.48
C ASP A 69 3.83 -1.24 -20.62
N ARG A 70 3.05 -0.18 -20.80
CA ARG A 70 3.54 1.19 -20.73
C ARG A 70 4.14 1.49 -19.36
N GLN A 71 3.49 1.08 -18.28
CA GLN A 71 4.01 1.35 -16.93
C GLN A 71 5.26 0.53 -16.63
N THR A 72 5.31 -0.73 -17.03
CA THR A 72 6.44 -1.64 -16.77
C THR A 72 7.60 -1.46 -17.75
N GLN A 73 7.36 -0.80 -18.89
CA GLN A 73 8.27 -0.70 -20.02
C GLN A 73 8.64 -2.07 -20.62
N VAL A 74 7.75 -3.07 -20.49
CA VAL A 74 7.97 -4.43 -20.97
C VAL A 74 6.76 -4.91 -21.76
N ALA A 75 6.94 -5.12 -23.07
CA ALA A 75 5.89 -5.66 -23.93
C ALA A 75 5.48 -7.09 -23.53
N GLY A 76 4.17 -7.35 -23.52
CA GLY A 76 3.56 -8.60 -23.10
C GLY A 76 3.76 -8.89 -21.60
N SER A 77 3.93 -7.86 -20.76
CA SER A 77 4.07 -8.05 -19.32
C SER A 77 2.71 -8.26 -18.65
N PHE A 78 1.66 -7.63 -19.16
CA PHE A 78 0.29 -7.80 -18.68
C PHE A 78 -0.21 -9.24 -18.81
N GLU A 79 -0.20 -9.82 -20.02
CA GLU A 79 -0.71 -11.16 -20.27
C GLU A 79 0.06 -12.21 -19.47
N ARG A 80 1.38 -12.00 -19.38
CA ARG A 80 2.28 -12.83 -18.57
C ARG A 80 1.93 -12.75 -17.09
N LEU A 81 1.72 -11.56 -16.55
CA LEU A 81 1.36 -11.38 -15.15
C LEU A 81 0.00 -12.03 -14.86
N VAL A 82 -1.00 -11.83 -15.71
CA VAL A 82 -2.32 -12.46 -15.59
C VAL A 82 -2.21 -13.98 -15.60
N ALA A 83 -1.41 -14.56 -16.51
CA ALA A 83 -1.16 -16.00 -16.54
C ALA A 83 -0.44 -16.50 -15.27
N ASN A 84 0.53 -15.75 -14.77
CA ASN A 84 1.25 -16.07 -13.54
C ASN A 84 0.33 -15.98 -12.31
N ILE A 85 -0.59 -15.00 -12.25
CA ILE A 85 -1.60 -14.91 -11.18
C ILE A 85 -2.49 -16.15 -11.17
N ARG A 86 -3.00 -16.57 -12.33
CA ARG A 86 -3.79 -17.81 -12.45
C ARG A 86 -2.99 -19.04 -11.98
N THR A 87 -1.71 -19.11 -12.35
CA THR A 87 -0.80 -20.18 -11.91
C THR A 87 -0.63 -20.18 -10.39
N MET A 88 -0.34 -19.03 -9.77
CA MET A 88 -0.22 -18.90 -8.31
C MET A 88 -1.49 -19.37 -7.60
N LYS A 89 -2.67 -18.93 -8.08
CA LYS A 89 -3.95 -19.34 -7.52
C LYS A 89 -4.21 -20.84 -7.66
N SER A 90 -3.87 -21.44 -8.80
CA SER A 90 -4.04 -22.89 -9.02
C SER A 90 -3.23 -23.74 -8.05
N LEU A 91 -2.12 -23.19 -7.51
CA LEU A 91 -1.27 -23.84 -6.52
C LEU A 91 -1.72 -23.56 -5.07
N GLY A 92 -2.83 -22.83 -4.87
CA GLY A 92 -3.37 -22.46 -3.56
C GLY A 92 -2.72 -21.24 -2.92
N LEU A 93 -1.88 -20.49 -3.65
CA LEU A 93 -1.27 -19.27 -3.12
C LEU A 93 -2.29 -18.13 -3.04
N ARG A 94 -2.25 -17.41 -1.92
CA ARG A 94 -3.07 -16.21 -1.69
C ARG A 94 -2.45 -15.04 -2.44
N VAL A 95 -3.17 -14.48 -3.40
CA VAL A 95 -2.69 -13.35 -4.23
C VAL A 95 -3.52 -12.10 -3.93
N LYS A 96 -2.83 -10.96 -3.84
CA LYS A 96 -3.43 -9.63 -3.76
C LYS A 96 -2.86 -8.76 -4.89
N ALA A 97 -3.74 -8.10 -5.66
CA ALA A 97 -3.33 -7.10 -6.64
C ALA A 97 -3.13 -5.74 -5.96
N ASN A 98 -2.00 -5.11 -6.20
CA ASN A 98 -1.75 -3.73 -5.81
C ASN A 98 -1.63 -2.87 -7.07
N SER A 99 -2.17 -1.67 -7.02
CA SER A 99 -2.02 -0.68 -8.08
C SER A 99 -1.87 0.72 -7.52
N VAL A 100 -1.43 1.64 -8.37
CA VAL A 100 -1.46 3.07 -8.12
C VAL A 100 -2.36 3.67 -9.20
N LEU A 101 -3.29 4.52 -8.79
CA LEU A 101 -4.14 5.26 -9.72
C LEU A 101 -3.32 6.38 -10.35
N THR A 102 -3.22 6.37 -11.67
CA THR A 102 -2.43 7.32 -12.45
C THR A 102 -3.24 7.85 -13.63
N ARG A 103 -2.75 8.92 -14.27
CA ARG A 103 -3.31 9.40 -15.55
C ARG A 103 -3.38 8.33 -16.63
N TRP A 104 -2.53 7.30 -16.53
CA TRP A 104 -2.48 6.25 -17.53
C TRP A 104 -3.58 5.22 -17.34
N ASN A 105 -4.10 5.00 -16.13
CA ASN A 105 -5.10 3.97 -15.85
C ASN A 105 -6.41 4.49 -15.26
N GLU A 106 -6.54 5.80 -15.00
CA GLU A 106 -7.73 6.37 -14.36
C GLU A 106 -9.04 6.13 -15.14
N HIS A 107 -8.95 5.93 -16.45
CA HIS A 107 -10.08 5.62 -17.32
C HIS A 107 -10.48 4.13 -17.28
N GLU A 108 -9.65 3.27 -16.70
CA GLU A 108 -9.82 1.81 -16.63
C GLU A 108 -10.29 1.33 -15.25
N VAL A 109 -10.62 2.23 -14.32
CA VAL A 109 -10.97 1.89 -12.92
C VAL A 109 -11.95 0.71 -12.80
N GLU A 110 -13.10 0.77 -13.48
CA GLU A 110 -14.12 -0.27 -13.40
C GLU A 110 -13.63 -1.58 -14.04
N SER A 111 -12.91 -1.49 -15.16
CA SER A 111 -12.31 -2.64 -15.83
C SER A 111 -11.24 -3.30 -14.94
N MET A 112 -10.47 -2.52 -14.19
CA MET A 112 -9.49 -3.04 -13.22
C MET A 112 -10.20 -3.79 -12.09
N LEU A 113 -11.28 -3.23 -11.55
CA LEU A 113 -12.08 -3.89 -10.51
C LEU A 113 -12.69 -5.21 -11.03
N ALA A 114 -13.25 -5.20 -12.24
CA ALA A 114 -13.78 -6.39 -12.88
C ALA A 114 -12.69 -7.45 -13.14
N LEU A 115 -11.49 -7.04 -13.55
CA LEU A 115 -10.34 -7.94 -13.70
C LEU A 115 -9.96 -8.58 -12.36
N TYR A 116 -9.93 -7.81 -11.27
CA TYR A 116 -9.62 -8.38 -9.95
C TYR A 116 -10.68 -9.38 -9.48
N ASP A 117 -11.95 -9.16 -9.82
CA ASP A 117 -13.05 -10.08 -9.54
C ASP A 117 -12.91 -11.36 -10.38
N GLU A 118 -12.65 -11.24 -11.68
CA GLU A 118 -12.41 -12.38 -12.56
C GLU A 118 -11.23 -13.23 -12.07
N LEU A 119 -10.13 -12.57 -11.70
CA LEU A 119 -8.96 -13.23 -11.14
C LEU A 119 -9.22 -13.74 -9.72
N GLY A 120 -10.31 -13.33 -9.06
CA GLY A 120 -10.64 -13.65 -7.67
C GLY A 120 -9.51 -13.34 -6.71
N VAL A 121 -8.93 -12.14 -6.81
CA VAL A 121 -7.85 -11.66 -5.95
C VAL A 121 -8.35 -10.53 -5.06
N LEU A 122 -7.79 -10.42 -3.85
CA LEU A 122 -7.93 -9.19 -3.08
C LEU A 122 -7.22 -8.06 -3.82
N PHE A 123 -7.60 -6.81 -3.59
CA PHE A 123 -6.90 -5.69 -4.20
C PHE A 123 -6.72 -4.48 -3.29
N GLN A 124 -5.79 -3.62 -3.66
CA GLN A 124 -5.63 -2.27 -3.13
C GLN A 124 -5.13 -1.35 -4.25
N ILE A 125 -5.85 -0.25 -4.49
CA ILE A 125 -5.38 0.82 -5.37
C ILE A 125 -5.05 2.03 -4.51
N ASP A 126 -3.79 2.46 -4.53
CA ASP A 126 -3.35 3.71 -3.93
C ASP A 126 -3.76 4.87 -4.86
N PRO A 127 -4.57 5.84 -4.40
CA PRO A 127 -4.98 6.96 -5.24
C PRO A 127 -3.86 7.98 -5.50
N GLU A 128 -2.67 7.79 -4.92
CA GLU A 128 -1.61 8.80 -4.93
C GLU A 128 -0.28 8.28 -5.46
N VAL A 129 0.27 9.03 -6.41
CA VAL A 129 1.66 8.92 -6.84
C VAL A 129 2.51 9.74 -5.88
N LYS A 130 3.58 9.14 -5.38
CA LYS A 130 4.49 9.77 -4.42
C LYS A 130 5.70 10.38 -5.15
N PRO A 131 6.28 11.46 -4.63
CA PRO A 131 7.58 11.94 -5.10
C PRO A 131 8.67 10.88 -4.91
N ARG A 132 9.80 11.08 -5.59
CA ARG A 132 10.99 10.28 -5.34
C ARG A 132 11.55 10.58 -3.95
N ASP A 133 12.34 9.62 -3.44
CA ASP A 133 12.96 9.71 -2.12
C ASP A 133 13.97 10.87 -2.00
N ASP A 134 14.46 11.41 -3.12
CA ASP A 134 15.35 12.58 -3.22
C ASP A 134 14.59 13.92 -3.33
N GLY A 135 13.26 13.90 -3.26
CA GLY A 135 12.40 15.07 -3.37
C GLY A 135 12.03 15.45 -4.81
N ASP A 136 12.48 14.72 -5.84
CA ASP A 136 12.05 14.95 -7.21
C ASP A 136 10.54 14.70 -7.37
N LEU A 137 9.86 15.74 -7.85
CA LEU A 137 8.41 15.77 -8.04
C LEU A 137 7.99 15.30 -9.44
N GLU A 138 8.92 14.95 -10.34
CA GLU A 138 8.61 14.47 -11.70
C GLU A 138 7.55 13.36 -11.74
N PRO A 139 7.57 12.33 -10.85
CA PRO A 139 6.54 11.30 -10.87
C PRO A 139 5.12 11.84 -10.69
N LEU A 140 4.93 13.00 -10.04
CA LEU A 140 3.62 13.60 -9.85
C LEU A 140 2.97 14.04 -11.17
N ALA A 141 3.72 14.13 -12.27
CA ALA A 141 3.19 14.40 -13.60
C ALA A 141 2.14 13.37 -14.05
N ILE A 142 2.19 12.15 -13.50
CA ILE A 142 1.22 11.09 -13.79
C ILE A 142 0.16 10.91 -12.69
N GLN A 143 0.08 11.82 -11.72
CA GLN A 143 -0.96 11.81 -10.69
C GLN A 143 -2.36 11.83 -11.30
N ALA A 144 -3.21 10.91 -10.86
CA ALA A 144 -4.60 10.84 -11.30
C ALA A 144 -5.33 12.18 -11.10
N SER A 145 -6.17 12.54 -12.08
CA SER A 145 -7.00 13.74 -12.05
C SER A 145 -8.01 13.72 -10.92
N ALA A 146 -8.58 14.89 -10.61
CA ALA A 146 -9.74 14.97 -9.71
C ALA A 146 -10.92 14.13 -10.22
N GLU A 147 -11.11 14.04 -11.54
CA GLU A 147 -12.14 13.21 -12.17
C GLU A 147 -11.84 11.71 -11.98
N GLY A 148 -10.62 11.27 -12.24
CA GLY A 148 -10.15 9.91 -12.03
C GLY A 148 -10.27 9.47 -10.57
N GLN A 149 -9.88 10.35 -9.64
CA GLN A 149 -10.06 10.10 -8.20
C GLN A 149 -11.55 10.02 -7.81
N ALA A 150 -12.41 10.87 -8.38
CA ALA A 150 -13.86 10.82 -8.15
C ALA A 150 -14.49 9.54 -8.73
N ARG A 151 -14.04 9.11 -9.91
CA ARG A 151 -14.45 7.85 -10.54
C ARG A 151 -14.07 6.65 -9.68
N TYR A 152 -12.83 6.62 -9.19
CA TYR A 152 -12.38 5.58 -8.27
C TYR A 152 -13.22 5.51 -6.99
N ARG A 153 -13.48 6.64 -6.33
CA ARG A 153 -14.37 6.67 -5.15
C ARG A 153 -15.77 6.17 -5.46
N SER A 154 -16.37 6.64 -6.55
CA SER A 154 -17.72 6.26 -6.96
C SER A 154 -17.81 4.75 -7.26
N ALA A 155 -16.78 4.18 -7.89
CA ALA A 155 -16.72 2.75 -8.19
C ALA A 155 -16.61 1.90 -6.91
N LEU A 156 -15.84 2.35 -5.91
CA LEU A 156 -15.76 1.68 -4.60
C LEU A 156 -17.08 1.77 -3.83
N GLU A 157 -17.73 2.93 -3.81
CA GLU A 157 -19.04 3.10 -3.16
C GLU A 157 -20.11 2.22 -3.80
N ALA A 158 -20.14 2.16 -5.13
CA ALA A 158 -21.06 1.28 -5.86
C ALA A 158 -20.80 -0.20 -5.56
N ARG A 159 -19.54 -0.58 -5.38
CA ARG A 159 -19.15 -1.95 -5.00
C ARG A 159 -19.56 -2.27 -3.55
N ALA A 160 -19.26 -1.38 -2.60
CA ALA A 160 -19.62 -1.59 -1.19
C ALA A 160 -21.14 -1.78 -1.02
N LYS A 161 -21.96 -1.03 -1.76
CA LYS A 161 -23.42 -1.20 -1.76
C LYS A 161 -23.88 -2.56 -2.31
N ARG A 162 -23.18 -3.13 -3.28
CA ARG A 162 -23.47 -4.49 -3.79
C ARG A 162 -23.10 -5.53 -2.73
N ASP A 163 -21.90 -5.40 -2.17
CA ASP A 163 -21.42 -6.33 -1.13
C ASP A 163 -22.33 -6.28 0.12
N ASP A 164 -22.80 -5.09 0.53
CA ASP A 164 -23.75 -4.93 1.64
C ASP A 164 -25.12 -5.56 1.32
N ALA A 165 -25.64 -5.40 0.09
CA ALA A 165 -26.89 -6.05 -0.33
C ALA A 165 -26.76 -7.60 -0.37
N ASP A 166 -25.57 -8.09 -0.76
CA ASP A 166 -25.24 -9.52 -0.74
C ASP A 166 -25.06 -10.06 0.70
N ILE A 167 -24.64 -9.21 1.65
CA ILE A 167 -24.52 -9.55 3.08
C ILE A 167 -25.87 -9.50 3.79
N GLU A 168 -26.73 -8.50 3.51
CA GLU A 168 -28.09 -8.39 4.06
C GLU A 168 -28.97 -9.58 3.67
N THR A 169 -28.66 -10.23 2.54
CA THR A 169 -29.33 -11.47 2.13
C THR A 169 -28.70 -12.74 2.70
N ALA A 170 -27.56 -12.67 3.39
CA ALA A 170 -26.76 -13.83 3.80
C ALA A 170 -26.65 -14.12 5.32
N SER A 171 -26.88 -13.19 6.27
CA SER A 171 -27.09 -13.55 7.70
C SER A 171 -27.48 -12.36 8.60
N PRO A 172 -28.41 -12.50 9.58
CA PRO A 172 -28.72 -11.47 10.57
C PRO A 172 -27.72 -11.35 11.74
N ASP A 173 -26.69 -12.19 11.79
CA ASP A 173 -25.83 -12.37 12.98
C ASP A 173 -24.42 -11.78 12.79
N ALA A 174 -24.35 -10.53 12.31
CA ALA A 174 -23.11 -9.75 12.33
C ALA A 174 -22.76 -9.42 13.79
N GLY A 175 -21.89 -10.22 14.39
CA GLY A 175 -21.34 -9.98 15.72
C GLY A 175 -20.78 -8.56 15.89
N PRO A 176 -20.58 -8.10 17.14
CA PRO A 176 -20.22 -6.72 17.43
C PRO A 176 -18.99 -6.27 16.63
N LYS A 177 -19.12 -5.11 15.97
CA LYS A 177 -18.03 -4.48 15.21
C LYS A 177 -16.77 -4.46 16.10
N PRO A 178 -15.59 -4.83 15.58
CA PRO A 178 -14.38 -4.91 16.37
C PRO A 178 -14.13 -3.59 17.11
N ILE A 179 -13.92 -3.67 18.43
CA ILE A 179 -13.54 -2.52 19.24
C ILE A 179 -12.14 -2.10 18.76
N VAL A 180 -12.07 -1.01 18.00
CA VAL A 180 -10.79 -0.42 17.59
C VAL A 180 -10.21 0.30 18.82
N PRO A 181 -9.05 -0.11 19.34
CA PRO A 181 -8.44 0.58 20.47
C PRO A 181 -8.18 2.04 20.08
N GLN A 182 -8.67 2.98 20.90
CA GLN A 182 -8.34 4.39 20.69
C GLN A 182 -6.84 4.59 20.91
N THR A 183 -6.14 4.93 19.82
CA THR A 183 -4.72 5.29 19.86
C THR A 183 -4.56 6.80 19.77
N ASP A 184 -3.59 7.33 20.52
CA ASP A 184 -3.15 8.72 20.48
C ASP A 184 -2.30 9.05 19.24
N LYS A 185 -1.99 8.05 18.41
CA LYS A 185 -1.16 8.18 17.21
C LYS A 185 -2.02 8.21 15.95
N HIS A 186 -1.55 8.94 14.94
CA HIS A 186 -2.15 8.96 13.62
C HIS A 186 -1.84 7.69 12.81
N CYS A 187 -0.61 7.20 12.89
CA CYS A 187 -0.16 6.02 12.15
C CYS A 187 0.85 5.18 12.93
N GLY A 188 1.17 4.01 12.38
CA GLY A 188 2.05 3.03 13.02
C GLY A 188 3.55 3.23 12.86
N ALA A 189 3.99 4.27 12.14
CA ALA A 189 5.40 4.50 11.83
C ALA A 189 6.26 4.52 13.10
N GLY A 190 7.33 3.71 13.11
CA GLY A 190 8.22 3.54 14.26
C GLY A 190 7.58 2.96 15.53
N SER A 191 6.29 2.59 15.50
CA SER A 191 5.51 2.16 16.66
C SER A 191 5.02 0.72 16.58
N ASN A 192 4.55 0.30 15.41
CA ASN A 192 4.14 -1.09 15.16
C ASN A 192 4.79 -1.66 13.88
N ASN A 193 5.52 -0.84 13.14
CA ASN A 193 6.31 -1.22 11.98
C ASN A 193 7.54 -0.32 11.87
N ILE A 194 8.54 -0.84 11.18
CA ILE A 194 9.76 -0.18 10.69
C ILE A 194 10.09 -0.80 9.34
N ALA A 195 10.90 -0.12 8.53
CA ALA A 195 11.49 -0.69 7.33
C ALA A 195 13.00 -0.81 7.51
N ILE A 196 13.61 -1.76 6.78
CA ILE A 196 15.05 -1.98 6.77
C ILE A 196 15.48 -1.99 5.31
N ASP A 197 16.47 -1.17 4.96
CA ASP A 197 17.02 -1.13 3.60
C ASP A 197 18.17 -2.16 3.40
N PRO A 198 18.66 -2.36 2.17
CA PRO A 198 19.75 -3.31 1.90
C PRO A 198 21.09 -2.98 2.58
N TYR A 199 21.26 -1.75 3.06
CA TYR A 199 22.48 -1.28 3.75
C TYR A 199 22.33 -1.37 5.28
N GLY A 200 21.26 -2.01 5.77
CA GLY A 200 20.99 -2.19 7.18
C GLY A 200 20.41 -0.96 7.87
N SER A 201 20.10 0.12 7.15
CA SER A 201 19.48 1.30 7.75
C SER A 201 18.06 0.97 8.17
N VAL A 202 17.73 1.33 9.41
CA VAL A 202 16.38 1.23 9.95
C VAL A 202 15.66 2.54 9.67
N LEU A 203 14.47 2.44 9.08
CA LEU A 203 13.59 3.55 8.72
C LEU A 203 12.27 3.45 9.51
N PRO A 204 11.62 4.58 9.83
CA PRO A 204 10.31 4.61 10.48
C PRO A 204 9.22 3.78 9.80
N CYS A 205 9.19 3.80 8.47
CA CYS A 205 8.34 2.97 7.62
C CYS A 205 8.87 3.02 6.18
N VAL A 206 8.17 2.39 5.24
CA VAL A 206 8.57 2.39 3.82
C VAL A 206 8.45 3.76 3.14
N GLN A 207 7.61 4.66 3.67
CA GLN A 207 7.37 5.99 3.10
C GLN A 207 8.27 7.06 3.71
N TRP A 208 8.56 6.97 5.01
CA TRP A 208 9.34 7.97 5.72
C TRP A 208 10.79 7.51 5.81
N ARG A 209 11.60 7.92 4.84
CA ARG A 209 12.93 7.37 4.60
C ARG A 209 14.06 8.14 5.27
N VAL A 210 13.83 8.58 6.51
CA VAL A 210 14.87 9.17 7.35
C VAL A 210 15.46 8.06 8.24
N PRO A 211 16.76 7.73 8.12
CA PRO A 211 17.39 6.71 8.96
C PRO A 211 17.32 7.05 10.44
N VAL A 212 16.94 6.05 11.25
CA VAL A 212 16.85 6.16 12.73
C VAL A 212 17.84 5.24 13.45
N GLY A 213 18.64 4.48 12.70
CA GLY A 213 19.68 3.58 13.19
C GLY A 213 20.20 2.67 12.08
N ASN A 214 21.21 1.84 12.37
CA ASN A 214 21.74 0.88 11.40
C ASN A 214 22.08 -0.46 12.08
N LEU A 215 21.63 -1.57 11.48
CA LEU A 215 21.78 -2.93 12.01
C LEU A 215 23.21 -3.46 12.00
N HIS A 216 24.11 -2.85 11.23
CA HIS A 216 25.54 -3.16 11.29
C HIS A 216 26.25 -2.54 12.49
N GLN A 217 25.60 -1.59 13.17
CA GLN A 217 26.16 -0.85 14.30
C GLN A 217 25.45 -1.15 15.62
N GLN A 218 24.14 -1.42 15.57
CA GLN A 218 23.29 -1.55 16.74
C GLN A 218 22.32 -2.71 16.59
N ARG A 219 21.93 -3.33 17.69
CA ARG A 219 20.88 -4.36 17.65
C ARG A 219 19.52 -3.71 17.42
N ILE A 220 18.62 -4.41 16.74
CA ILE A 220 17.27 -3.89 16.46
C ILE A 220 16.50 -3.50 17.74
N ALA A 221 16.69 -4.23 18.83
CA ALA A 221 16.08 -3.93 20.12
C ALA A 221 16.57 -2.59 20.71
N GLU A 222 17.84 -2.25 20.52
CA GLU A 222 18.44 -0.98 20.99
C GLU A 222 17.92 0.19 20.17
N ILE A 223 17.84 0.03 18.85
CA ILE A 223 17.24 1.04 17.98
C ILE A 223 15.77 1.26 18.37
N TRP A 224 15.00 0.18 18.54
CA TRP A 224 13.58 0.21 18.85
C TRP A 224 13.26 0.90 20.19
N ALA A 225 14.02 0.60 21.24
CA ALA A 225 13.80 1.15 22.58
C ALA A 225 14.48 2.52 22.78
N GLY A 226 15.68 2.69 22.21
CA GLY A 226 16.63 3.74 22.60
C GLY A 226 16.93 4.80 21.55
N SER A 227 16.54 4.63 20.27
CA SER A 227 16.86 5.65 19.26
C SER A 227 16.09 6.95 19.49
N THR A 228 16.81 8.07 19.43
CA THR A 228 16.19 9.41 19.43
C THR A 228 15.28 9.60 18.22
N GLY A 229 15.72 9.14 17.05
CA GLY A 229 14.93 9.24 15.81
C GLY A 229 13.56 8.53 15.89
N LEU A 230 13.47 7.31 16.46
CA LEU A 230 12.15 6.70 16.64
C LEU A 230 11.31 7.42 17.69
N ARG A 231 11.90 7.98 18.75
CA ARG A 231 11.14 8.80 19.71
C ARG A 231 10.55 10.03 19.04
N GLU A 232 11.34 10.75 18.25
CA GLU A 232 10.89 11.91 17.48
C GLU A 232 9.75 11.55 16.53
N VAL A 233 9.94 10.50 15.72
CA VAL A 233 8.89 9.98 14.81
C VAL A 233 7.62 9.65 15.57
N ARG A 234 7.72 8.95 16.71
CA ARG A 234 6.56 8.58 17.54
C ARG A 234 5.83 9.83 18.02
N GLU A 235 6.55 10.84 18.49
CA GLU A 235 5.92 12.11 18.90
C GLU A 235 5.32 12.87 17.72
N THR A 236 5.96 12.85 16.54
CA THR A 236 5.37 13.40 15.32
C THR A 236 4.08 12.69 14.93
N THR A 237 3.97 11.36 15.07
CA THR A 237 2.70 10.66 14.79
C THR A 237 1.57 11.08 15.73
N LYS A 238 1.88 11.47 16.98
CA LYS A 238 0.89 12.05 17.91
C LYS A 238 0.56 13.50 17.56
N ALA A 239 1.57 14.28 17.17
CA ALA A 239 1.36 15.65 16.71
C ALA A 239 0.50 15.71 15.45
N ALA A 240 0.74 14.82 14.48
CA ALA A 240 -0.08 14.65 13.29
C ALA A 240 -1.53 14.30 13.66
N ARG A 241 -1.75 13.47 14.70
CA ARG A 241 -3.10 13.18 15.19
C ARG A 241 -3.79 14.45 15.68
N ARG A 242 -3.15 15.22 16.56
CA ARG A 242 -3.69 16.49 17.07
C ARG A 242 -3.98 17.50 15.96
N MET A 243 -3.09 17.59 14.97
CA MET A 243 -3.29 18.43 13.80
C MET A 243 -4.57 18.03 13.03
N LEU A 244 -4.75 16.73 12.80
CA LEU A 244 -5.92 16.22 12.08
C LEU A 244 -7.20 16.32 12.91
N ASP A 245 -7.15 16.14 14.22
CA ASP A 245 -8.31 16.37 15.10
C ASP A 245 -8.80 17.83 14.96
N GLY A 246 -7.90 18.79 14.71
CA GLY A 246 -8.23 20.18 14.40
C GLY A 246 -8.94 20.40 13.05
N LEU A 247 -8.89 19.42 12.13
CA LEU A 247 -9.61 19.45 10.85
C LEU A 247 -11.02 18.84 10.94
N GLY A 248 -11.40 18.24 12.08
CA GLY A 248 -12.71 17.59 12.25
C GLY A 248 -12.97 16.50 11.22
N ASP A 249 -14.14 16.53 10.58
CA ASP A 249 -14.56 15.52 9.59
C ASP A 249 -13.66 15.44 8.34
N ASP A 250 -12.85 16.47 8.10
CA ASP A 250 -11.92 16.49 6.96
C ASP A 250 -10.66 15.67 7.22
N ALA A 251 -10.39 15.28 8.48
CA ALA A 251 -9.26 14.45 8.88
C ALA A 251 -9.19 13.12 8.11
N VAL A 252 -10.33 12.43 7.99
CA VAL A 252 -10.44 11.14 7.29
C VAL A 252 -10.20 11.34 5.79
N THR A 253 -10.75 12.43 5.25
CA THR A 253 -10.65 12.78 3.82
C THR A 253 -9.22 13.13 3.43
N ALA A 254 -8.47 13.78 4.32
CA ALA A 254 -7.10 14.20 4.07
C ALA A 254 -6.18 13.02 3.71
N ASN A 255 -6.48 11.81 4.21
CA ASN A 255 -5.63 10.61 4.08
C ASN A 255 -4.15 10.95 4.33
N PHE A 256 -3.91 11.68 5.41
CA PHE A 256 -2.63 12.33 5.65
C PHE A 256 -1.52 11.31 5.94
N CYS A 257 -0.32 11.59 5.46
CA CYS A 257 0.85 10.74 5.70
C CYS A 257 2.05 11.63 6.08
N PRO A 258 2.55 11.55 7.33
CA PRO A 258 3.71 12.33 7.75
C PRO A 258 4.97 12.09 6.90
N GLY A 259 5.17 10.84 6.47
CA GLY A 259 6.29 10.49 5.58
C GLY A 259 6.17 11.15 4.21
N ALA A 260 4.97 11.21 3.64
CA ALA A 260 4.75 11.92 2.37
C ALA A 260 4.93 13.43 2.56
N ALA A 261 4.36 14.01 3.62
CA ALA A 261 4.53 15.42 3.96
C ALA A 261 6.01 15.80 4.06
N HIS A 262 6.81 15.00 4.77
CA HIS A 262 8.25 15.22 4.89
C HIS A 262 8.97 15.21 3.54
N VAL A 263 8.65 14.28 2.64
CA VAL A 263 9.26 14.25 1.29
C VAL A 263 8.83 15.48 0.46
N HIS A 264 7.59 15.94 0.60
CA HIS A 264 7.07 17.09 -0.14
C HIS A 264 7.63 18.44 0.31
N SER A 265 7.82 18.64 1.62
CA SER A 265 8.09 19.98 2.19
C SER A 265 9.23 20.03 3.20
N GLY A 266 9.78 18.87 3.58
CA GLY A 266 10.68 18.73 4.74
C GLY A 266 9.95 18.71 6.09
N ASP A 267 8.72 19.20 6.17
CA ASP A 267 7.92 19.21 7.39
C ASP A 267 6.91 18.04 7.42
N PRO A 268 7.07 17.05 8.32
CA PRO A 268 6.17 15.91 8.44
C PRO A 268 4.75 16.27 8.94
N LEU A 269 4.49 17.53 9.30
CA LEU A 269 3.18 18.03 9.70
C LEU A 269 2.57 18.97 8.67
N ALA A 270 3.25 19.32 7.59
CA ALA A 270 2.67 20.16 6.55
C ALA A 270 1.67 19.38 5.69
N LEU A 271 0.48 19.96 5.45
CA LEU A 271 -0.40 19.45 4.41
C LEU A 271 0.29 19.59 3.04
N TYR A 272 0.24 18.53 2.25
CA TYR A 272 0.79 18.48 0.90
C TYR A 272 -0.34 18.54 -0.12
N PRO A 273 -0.07 18.94 -1.38
CA PRO A 273 -1.13 19.30 -2.35
C PRO A 273 -2.21 18.23 -2.54
N ALA A 274 -1.84 16.94 -2.54
CA ALA A 274 -2.81 15.86 -2.66
C ALA A 274 -3.75 15.75 -1.44
N ALA A 275 -3.25 16.00 -0.23
CA ALA A 275 -4.09 16.05 0.98
C ALA A 275 -5.07 17.24 0.93
N GLU A 276 -4.59 18.42 0.53
CA GLU A 276 -5.41 19.63 0.38
C GLU A 276 -6.50 19.46 -0.69
N GLN A 277 -6.15 18.86 -1.83
CA GLN A 277 -7.11 18.58 -2.91
C GLN A 277 -8.24 17.65 -2.44
N ARG A 278 -7.93 16.62 -1.65
CA ARG A 278 -8.94 15.72 -1.10
C ARG A 278 -9.88 16.44 -0.15
N ILE A 279 -9.35 17.26 0.76
CA ILE A 279 -10.14 18.10 1.68
C ILE A 279 -11.08 19.01 0.88
N ALA A 280 -10.54 19.73 -0.11
CA ALA A 280 -11.32 20.64 -0.95
C ALA A 280 -12.42 19.92 -1.76
N ALA A 281 -12.15 18.70 -2.26
CA ALA A 281 -13.12 17.90 -3.00
C ALA A 281 -14.30 17.46 -2.12
N SER A 282 -14.05 17.09 -0.86
CA SER A 282 -15.09 16.75 0.11
C SER A 282 -15.96 17.95 0.48
N ALA A 283 -15.33 19.11 0.74
CA ALA A 283 -16.05 20.35 1.03
C ALA A 283 -17.04 20.72 -0.10
N ARG A 284 -16.61 20.61 -1.36
CA ARG A 284 -17.48 20.87 -2.54
C ARG A 284 -18.64 19.88 -2.67
N ALA A 285 -18.43 18.61 -2.30
CA ALA A 285 -19.47 17.59 -2.32
C ALA A 285 -20.54 17.86 -1.24
N ARG A 286 -20.13 18.27 -0.03
CA ARG A 286 -21.05 18.65 1.05
C ARG A 286 -21.93 19.84 0.66
N VAL A 287 -21.34 20.91 0.09
CA VAL A 287 -22.09 22.09 -0.35
C VAL A 287 -23.13 21.76 -1.42
N ARG A 288 -22.86 20.82 -2.34
CA ARG A 288 -23.84 20.40 -3.35
C ARG A 288 -25.01 19.60 -2.76
N LEU A 289 -24.79 18.87 -1.67
CA LEU A 289 -25.85 18.09 -1.00
C LEU A 289 -26.75 18.95 -0.11
N THR A 290 -26.28 20.10 0.39
CA THR A 290 -27.10 21.03 1.20
C THR A 290 -28.00 21.95 0.37
N VAL A 291 -27.80 22.00 -0.95
CA VAL A 291 -28.54 22.90 -1.89
C VAL A 291 -29.59 22.13 -2.73
N LEU A 292 -29.83 20.86 -2.40
CA LEU A 292 -30.92 20.02 -2.93
C LEU A 292 -31.95 19.74 -1.83
#